data_AF-A0A7C5HVW1-F1
#
_entry.id   AF-A0A7C5HVW1-F1
#
_cell.length_a   1.000
_cell.length_b   1.000
_cell.length_c   1.000
_cell.angle_alpha   90.00
_cell.angle_beta   90.00
_cell.angle_gamma   90.00
#
_symmetry.space_group_name_H-M   'P 1'
#
loop_
_entity.id
_entity.type
_entity.pdbx_description
1 polymer ?
#
loop_
_entity_poly.entity_id
_entity_poly.type
_entity_poly.pdbx_seq_one_letter_code
_entity_poly.pdbx_strand_id
1 'polypeptide(L)'
;MAKHETPMLDQLETGPWPSFVSDLKQEAASRAKNENNIEYQIPQDVVEDLIGIMELSYEHGRTHWKHGGIVGVFGYGGGVIGRYCDQPEKFPGVAHFHTMRVSQPAGKFYTTKYLESICELWERRGSGVTNMHGSTGDIIFLGTTTPQLEEVFYELTHNLNQDLGGSGSNLRTPSDCIGQARCEYACFDTQALCHDLTNEYQDELHRPAFPYKFKFKFDGCPNCCVASIARADLSFIGTWRDDIRIDQEAVQAYIGGEIMPNANAHSGRD
;
A
#
# COMPACT_ATOMS: atom_id res chain seq x y z
N MET A 1 -22.06 -22.45 5.33
CA MET A 1 -22.48 -21.75 4.10
C MET A 1 -22.00 -20.32 4.25
N ALA A 2 -21.48 -19.71 3.18
CA ALA A 2 -21.04 -18.31 3.22
C ALA A 2 -22.24 -17.40 3.54
N LYS A 3 -22.00 -16.26 4.21
CA LYS A 3 -23.06 -15.32 4.59
C LYS A 3 -23.86 -14.77 3.40
N HIS A 4 -23.22 -14.56 2.25
CA HIS A 4 -23.83 -14.02 1.02
C HIS A 4 -23.54 -14.91 -0.19
N GLU A 5 -24.46 -14.95 -1.15
CA GLU A 5 -24.21 -15.53 -2.48
C GLU A 5 -23.48 -14.52 -3.36
N THR A 6 -22.46 -14.96 -4.10
CA THR A 6 -21.60 -14.07 -4.91
C THR A 6 -21.34 -14.58 -6.34
N PRO A 7 -22.38 -14.86 -7.13
CA PRO A 7 -22.24 -15.52 -8.42
C PRO A 7 -21.34 -14.78 -9.43
N MET A 8 -21.29 -13.44 -9.41
CA MET A 8 -20.41 -12.66 -10.28
C MET A 8 -18.96 -12.71 -9.81
N LEU A 9 -18.70 -12.48 -8.52
CA LEU A 9 -17.35 -12.56 -7.96
C LEU A 9 -16.76 -13.97 -8.05
N ASP A 10 -17.59 -15.02 -7.94
CA ASP A 10 -17.15 -16.42 -8.08
C ASP A 10 -16.48 -16.69 -9.44
N GLN A 11 -16.86 -15.96 -10.49
CA GLN A 11 -16.21 -16.09 -11.81
C GLN A 11 -14.76 -15.60 -11.78
N LEU A 12 -14.41 -14.68 -10.87
CA LEU A 12 -13.07 -14.11 -10.74
C LEU A 12 -12.11 -15.00 -9.96
N GLU A 13 -12.57 -16.15 -9.47
CA GLU A 13 -11.69 -17.19 -8.90
C GLU A 13 -11.03 -18.05 -9.99
N THR A 14 -11.53 -17.97 -11.21
CA THR A 14 -10.99 -18.73 -12.34
C THR A 14 -9.84 -17.99 -13.04
N GLY A 15 -9.04 -18.74 -13.79
CA GLY A 15 -7.89 -18.21 -14.53
C GLY A 15 -6.57 -18.30 -13.75
N PRO A 16 -5.44 -17.95 -14.39
CA PRO A 16 -4.12 -18.20 -13.83
C PRO A 16 -3.59 -17.09 -12.91
N TRP A 17 -4.20 -15.90 -12.92
CA TRP A 17 -3.75 -14.77 -12.07
C TRP A 17 -4.26 -14.96 -10.64
N PRO A 18 -3.46 -14.65 -9.59
CA PRO A 18 -3.91 -14.76 -8.20
C PRO A 18 -5.20 -13.96 -7.97
N SER A 19 -6.26 -14.67 -7.59
CA SER A 19 -7.58 -14.08 -7.39
C SER A 19 -7.68 -13.41 -6.03
N PHE A 20 -7.99 -12.12 -6.03
CA PHE A 20 -8.34 -11.40 -4.81
C PHE A 20 -9.63 -11.92 -4.18
N VAL A 21 -10.54 -12.53 -4.95
CA VAL A 21 -11.78 -13.12 -4.42
C VAL A 21 -11.46 -14.36 -3.60
N SER A 22 -10.61 -15.25 -4.12
CA SER A 22 -10.18 -16.45 -3.38
C SER A 22 -9.41 -16.09 -2.11
N ASP A 23 -8.55 -15.06 -2.15
CA ASP A 23 -7.83 -14.55 -0.98
C ASP A 23 -8.78 -13.98 0.09
N LEU A 24 -9.75 -13.14 -0.30
CA LEU A 24 -10.78 -12.64 0.62
C LEU A 24 -11.64 -13.76 1.22
N LYS A 25 -11.99 -14.78 0.42
CA LYS A 25 -12.75 -15.95 0.91
C LYS A 25 -11.92 -16.79 1.89
N GLN A 26 -10.62 -16.92 1.66
CA GLN A 26 -9.70 -17.57 2.59
C GLN A 26 -9.65 -16.81 3.92
N GLU A 27 -9.52 -15.48 3.88
CA GLU A 27 -9.51 -14.65 5.08
C GLU A 27 -10.85 -14.72 5.83
N ALA A 28 -11.98 -14.61 5.13
CA ALA A 28 -13.30 -14.79 5.73
C ALA A 28 -13.44 -16.16 6.42
N ALA A 29 -12.95 -17.24 5.79
CA ALA A 29 -12.97 -18.57 6.37
C ALA A 29 -12.02 -18.70 7.58
N SER A 30 -10.84 -18.10 7.53
CA SER A 30 -9.88 -18.04 8.64
C SER A 30 -10.52 -17.37 9.86
N ARG A 31 -11.09 -16.18 9.67
CA ARG A 31 -11.78 -15.42 10.72
C ARG A 31 -12.96 -16.18 11.29
N ALA A 32 -13.79 -16.80 10.44
CA ALA A 32 -14.93 -17.59 10.90
C ALA A 32 -14.53 -18.79 11.78
N LYS A 33 -13.41 -19.46 11.45
CA LYS A 33 -12.89 -20.55 12.28
C LYS A 33 -12.24 -20.07 13.57
N ASN A 34 -11.56 -18.93 13.51
CA ASN A 34 -10.84 -18.32 14.63
C ASN A 34 -9.94 -19.31 15.39
N GLU A 35 -9.13 -20.10 14.66
CA GLU A 35 -8.30 -21.17 15.24
C GLU A 35 -7.32 -20.66 16.31
N ASN A 36 -6.94 -19.38 16.24
CA ASN A 36 -6.04 -18.71 17.17
C ASN A 36 -6.75 -18.05 18.36
N ASN A 37 -8.07 -18.21 18.51
CA ASN A 37 -8.88 -17.61 19.60
C ASN A 37 -8.68 -16.08 19.73
N ILE A 38 -8.64 -15.39 18.60
CA ILE A 38 -8.46 -13.95 18.52
C ILE A 38 -9.72 -13.26 19.03
N GLU A 39 -9.53 -12.30 19.93
CA GLU A 39 -10.59 -11.41 20.37
C GLU A 39 -10.76 -10.27 19.35
N TYR A 40 -11.53 -10.54 18.31
CA TYR A 40 -11.78 -9.57 17.24
C TYR A 40 -12.46 -8.31 17.77
N GLN A 41 -11.85 -7.16 17.51
CA GLN A 41 -12.34 -5.85 17.98
C GLN A 41 -13.28 -5.16 16.99
N ILE A 42 -13.47 -5.77 15.81
CA ILE A 42 -14.48 -5.41 14.82
C ILE A 42 -15.28 -6.68 14.45
N PRO A 43 -16.42 -6.59 13.73
CA PRO A 43 -17.22 -7.76 13.38
C PRO A 43 -16.38 -8.86 12.71
N GLN A 44 -16.52 -10.08 13.21
CA GLN A 44 -15.76 -11.24 12.71
C GLN A 44 -16.09 -11.54 11.23
N ASP A 45 -17.32 -11.23 10.81
CA ASP A 45 -17.87 -11.38 9.46
C ASP A 45 -17.63 -10.15 8.56
N VAL A 46 -16.76 -9.22 8.94
CA VAL A 46 -16.40 -8.01 8.17
C VAL A 46 -16.01 -8.32 6.72
N VAL A 47 -15.25 -9.38 6.48
CA VAL A 47 -14.80 -9.77 5.14
C VAL A 47 -15.93 -10.41 4.32
N GLU A 48 -16.82 -11.16 4.97
CA GLU A 48 -18.02 -11.67 4.29
C GLU A 48 -18.92 -10.53 3.83
N ASP A 49 -19.12 -9.50 4.66
CA ASP A 49 -19.89 -8.31 4.29
C ASP A 49 -19.20 -7.44 3.24
N LEU A 50 -17.86 -7.37 3.24
CA LEU A 50 -17.09 -6.73 2.17
C LEU A 50 -17.32 -7.44 0.82
N ILE A 51 -17.29 -8.77 0.81
CA ILE A 51 -17.56 -9.58 -0.37
C ILE A 51 -19.01 -9.38 -0.83
N GLY A 52 -19.98 -9.40 0.10
CA GLY A 52 -21.40 -9.22 -0.22
C GLY A 52 -21.74 -7.84 -0.79
N ILE A 53 -21.18 -6.76 -0.24
CA ILE A 53 -21.41 -5.41 -0.77
C ILE A 53 -20.70 -5.18 -2.11
N MET A 54 -19.58 -5.88 -2.33
CA MET A 54 -18.87 -5.85 -3.60
C MET A 54 -19.64 -6.60 -4.69
N GLU A 55 -20.23 -7.76 -4.38
CA GLU A 55 -21.15 -8.45 -5.31
C GLU A 55 -22.32 -7.53 -5.70
N LEU A 56 -22.96 -6.87 -4.73
CA LEU A 56 -24.03 -5.90 -5.02
C LEU A 56 -23.56 -4.76 -5.93
N SER A 57 -22.30 -4.35 -5.81
CA SER A 57 -21.69 -3.34 -6.68
C SER A 57 -21.47 -3.86 -8.10
N TYR A 58 -21.15 -5.15 -8.27
CA TYR A 58 -21.10 -5.81 -9.59
C TYR A 58 -22.48 -5.89 -10.23
N GLU A 59 -23.50 -6.27 -9.46
CA GLU A 59 -24.89 -6.35 -9.94
C GLU A 59 -25.43 -4.99 -10.39
N HIS A 60 -25.19 -3.94 -9.60
CA HIS A 60 -25.72 -2.61 -9.90
C HIS A 60 -24.82 -1.74 -10.80
N GLY A 61 -23.55 -2.11 -10.99
CA GLY A 61 -22.57 -1.30 -11.72
C GLY A 61 -22.28 0.06 -11.07
N ARG A 62 -22.39 0.16 -9.73
CA ARG A 62 -22.15 1.40 -8.97
C ARG A 62 -21.54 1.12 -7.60
N THR A 63 -20.88 2.13 -7.04
CA THR A 63 -20.35 2.07 -5.66
C THR A 63 -21.47 2.06 -4.62
N HIS A 64 -21.25 1.29 -3.55
CA HIS A 64 -22.12 1.23 -2.37
C HIS A 64 -21.47 1.84 -1.12
N TRP A 65 -20.58 2.81 -1.34
CA TRP A 65 -19.97 3.59 -0.28
C TRP A 65 -20.47 5.02 -0.29
N LYS A 66 -20.83 5.53 0.90
CA LYS A 66 -21.25 6.93 1.09
C LYS A 66 -20.12 7.91 0.74
N HIS A 67 -20.52 9.14 0.45
CA HIS A 67 -19.60 10.26 0.22
C HIS A 67 -18.79 10.58 1.48
N GLY A 68 -17.48 10.71 1.31
CA GLY A 68 -16.57 11.19 2.37
C GLY A 68 -16.52 10.33 3.63
N GLY A 69 -16.15 10.97 4.73
CA GLY A 69 -15.93 10.38 6.06
C GLY A 69 -14.76 11.07 6.75
N ILE A 70 -15.02 11.77 7.86
CA ILE A 70 -14.00 12.49 8.62
C ILE A 70 -13.78 11.76 9.94
N VAL A 71 -12.65 11.09 10.04
CA VAL A 71 -12.17 10.35 11.20
C VAL A 71 -10.65 10.44 11.23
N GLY A 72 -10.03 10.21 12.37
CA GLY A 72 -8.58 10.30 12.52
C GLY A 72 -8.15 9.95 13.93
N VAL A 73 -6.91 10.31 14.25
CA VAL A 73 -6.31 10.16 15.57
C VAL A 73 -5.89 11.54 16.09
N PHE A 74 -5.91 11.73 17.40
CA PHE A 74 -5.53 12.99 18.01
C PHE A 74 -4.08 13.37 17.69
N GLY A 75 -3.86 14.67 17.49
CA GLY A 75 -2.55 15.22 17.10
C GLY A 75 -2.33 15.32 15.59
N TYR A 76 -3.03 14.52 14.77
CA TYR A 76 -2.91 14.48 13.31
C TYR A 76 -4.18 14.92 12.59
N GLY A 77 -4.02 15.62 11.47
CA GLY A 77 -5.11 16.06 10.59
C GLY A 77 -5.32 15.14 9.37
N GLY A 78 -4.64 13.98 9.34
CA GLY A 78 -4.66 13.03 8.24
C GLY A 78 -4.15 11.65 8.66
N GLY A 79 -4.03 10.74 7.69
CA GLY A 79 -3.57 9.36 7.87
C GLY A 79 -4.69 8.31 7.82
N VAL A 80 -5.94 8.72 8.06
CA VAL A 80 -7.12 7.83 8.00
C VAL A 80 -8.13 8.34 6.97
N ILE A 81 -8.65 7.43 6.15
CA ILE A 81 -9.72 7.72 5.19
C ILE A 81 -11.02 7.10 5.73
N GLY A 82 -11.91 7.95 6.24
CA GLY A 82 -13.23 7.54 6.66
C GLY A 82 -14.07 7.04 5.50
N ARG A 83 -14.76 5.91 5.72
CA ARG A 83 -15.65 5.28 4.75
C ARG A 83 -16.75 4.54 5.49
N TYR A 84 -17.97 4.64 4.96
CA TYR A 84 -19.19 4.05 5.49
C TYR A 84 -19.99 3.46 4.33
N CYS A 85 -20.54 2.25 4.48
CA CYS A 85 -21.40 1.67 3.47
C CYS A 85 -22.75 2.39 3.40
N ASP A 86 -23.41 2.34 2.23
CA ASP A 86 -24.74 2.93 2.03
C ASP A 86 -25.90 1.97 2.35
N GLN A 87 -25.62 0.69 2.63
CA GLN A 87 -26.58 -0.34 3.04
C GLN A 87 -26.19 -0.97 4.41
N PRO A 88 -26.10 -0.20 5.51
CA PRO A 88 -25.59 -0.70 6.80
C PRO A 88 -26.45 -1.77 7.46
N GLU A 89 -27.75 -1.81 7.15
CA GLU A 89 -28.65 -2.86 7.65
C GLU A 89 -28.39 -4.21 6.96
N LYS A 90 -28.03 -4.18 5.67
CA LYS A 90 -27.72 -5.38 4.87
C LYS A 90 -26.29 -5.87 5.10
N PHE A 91 -25.35 -4.94 5.29
CA PHE A 91 -23.92 -5.24 5.48
C PHE A 91 -23.36 -4.55 6.74
N PRO A 92 -23.80 -4.95 7.94
CA PRO A 92 -23.40 -4.32 9.20
C PRO A 92 -21.90 -4.42 9.50
N GLY A 93 -21.23 -5.49 9.04
CA GLY A 93 -19.79 -5.72 9.20
C GLY A 93 -18.92 -4.64 8.56
N VAL A 94 -19.43 -3.96 7.53
CA VAL A 94 -18.76 -2.85 6.84
C VAL A 94 -19.49 -1.52 6.98
N ALA A 95 -20.35 -1.39 8.01
CA ALA A 95 -21.00 -0.12 8.35
C ALA A 95 -19.98 1.01 8.55
N HIS A 96 -18.88 0.69 9.22
CA HIS A 96 -17.63 1.45 9.22
C HIS A 96 -16.56 0.60 8.53
N PHE A 97 -15.82 1.19 7.59
CA PHE A 97 -14.77 0.48 6.87
C PHE A 97 -13.60 1.40 6.55
N HIS A 98 -13.03 1.98 7.59
CA HIS A 98 -12.00 3.02 7.48
C HIS A 98 -10.67 2.45 7.02
N THR A 99 -9.96 3.21 6.18
CA THR A 99 -8.61 2.85 5.74
C THR A 99 -7.57 3.61 6.53
N MET A 100 -6.61 2.92 7.15
CA MET A 100 -5.45 3.55 7.77
C MET A 100 -4.24 3.42 6.85
N ARG A 101 -3.53 4.54 6.63
CA ARG A 101 -2.27 4.57 5.89
C ARG A 101 -1.15 4.43 6.89
N VAL A 102 -0.31 3.42 6.74
CA VAL A 102 0.85 3.17 7.59
C VAL A 102 2.10 3.45 6.77
N SER A 103 3.02 4.26 7.32
CA SER A 103 4.22 4.70 6.61
C SER A 103 5.11 3.50 6.29
N GLN A 104 5.56 3.35 5.05
CA GLN A 104 6.43 2.25 4.64
C GLN A 104 7.92 2.61 4.78
N PRO A 105 8.81 1.62 5.03
CA PRO A 105 10.25 1.85 4.86
C PRO A 105 10.60 2.16 3.40
N ALA A 106 11.60 3.03 3.20
CA ALA A 106 12.16 3.32 1.88
C ALA A 106 12.59 2.02 1.17
N GLY A 107 12.39 1.95 -0.14
CA GLY A 107 12.64 0.73 -0.93
C GLY A 107 11.70 -0.46 -0.66
N LYS A 108 10.80 -0.38 0.35
CA LYS A 108 9.85 -1.44 0.73
C LYS A 108 10.51 -2.77 1.10
N PHE A 109 11.69 -2.71 1.73
CA PHE A 109 12.33 -3.87 2.31
C PHE A 109 11.73 -4.20 3.67
N TYR A 110 11.41 -5.47 3.89
CA TYR A 110 10.79 -5.94 5.13
C TYR A 110 11.50 -7.18 5.65
N THR A 111 11.38 -7.39 6.96
CA THR A 111 11.63 -8.69 7.59
C THR A 111 10.29 -9.38 7.83
N THR A 112 10.26 -10.72 7.83
CA THR A 112 9.05 -11.48 8.15
C THR A 112 8.54 -11.12 9.53
N LYS A 113 9.44 -10.99 10.52
CA LYS A 113 9.09 -10.57 11.88
C LYS A 113 8.25 -9.29 11.91
N TYR A 114 8.66 -8.25 11.17
CA TYR A 114 7.89 -7.00 11.13
C TYR A 114 6.52 -7.20 10.45
N LEU A 115 6.48 -7.94 9.33
CA LEU A 115 5.23 -8.22 8.62
C LEU A 115 4.26 -9.04 9.47
N GLU A 116 4.75 -10.05 10.18
CA GLU A 116 3.97 -10.86 11.13
C GLU A 116 3.40 -9.97 12.25
N SER A 117 4.21 -9.07 12.82
CA SER A 117 3.74 -8.16 13.87
C SER A 117 2.65 -7.19 13.41
N ILE A 118 2.74 -6.64 12.18
CA ILE A 118 1.65 -5.80 11.65
C ILE A 118 0.41 -6.63 11.31
N CYS A 119 0.56 -7.87 10.85
CA CYS A 119 -0.55 -8.78 10.61
C CYS A 119 -1.25 -9.14 11.93
N GLU A 120 -0.52 -9.45 13.00
CA GLU A 120 -1.09 -9.74 14.33
C GLU A 120 -1.92 -8.56 14.86
N LEU A 121 -1.40 -7.33 14.74
CA LEU A 121 -2.13 -6.12 15.11
C LEU A 121 -3.39 -5.95 14.26
N TRP A 122 -3.25 -6.06 12.95
CA TRP A 122 -4.32 -5.78 12.01
C TRP A 122 -5.42 -6.86 12.03
N GLU A 123 -5.06 -8.11 12.31
CA GLU A 123 -6.00 -9.21 12.45
C GLU A 123 -6.95 -8.99 13.63
N ARG A 124 -6.40 -8.54 14.77
CA ARG A 124 -7.15 -8.26 16.00
C ARG A 124 -8.04 -7.03 15.88
N ARG A 125 -7.54 -5.95 15.27
CA ARG A 125 -8.18 -4.61 15.30
C ARG A 125 -8.74 -4.10 13.97
N GLY A 126 -8.51 -4.83 12.90
CA GLY A 126 -8.97 -4.52 11.57
C GLY A 126 -9.64 -5.72 10.91
N SER A 127 -9.77 -5.61 9.59
CA SER A 127 -10.44 -6.62 8.76
C SER A 127 -9.56 -7.81 8.40
N GLY A 128 -8.25 -7.77 8.68
CA GLY A 128 -7.26 -8.68 8.09
C GLY A 128 -6.87 -8.33 6.65
N VAL A 129 -7.64 -7.46 5.96
CA VAL A 129 -7.43 -7.11 4.55
C VAL A 129 -6.47 -5.94 4.41
N THR A 130 -5.54 -6.02 3.45
CA THR A 130 -4.55 -4.96 3.18
C THR A 130 -4.43 -4.64 1.69
N ASN A 131 -3.78 -3.50 1.39
CA ASN A 131 -3.09 -3.34 0.11
C ASN A 131 -1.59 -3.16 0.37
N MET A 132 -0.78 -4.00 -0.27
CA MET A 132 0.68 -3.97 -0.22
C MET A 132 1.20 -3.61 -1.61
N HIS A 133 1.17 -2.34 -2.02
CA HIS A 133 1.00 -1.10 -1.25
C HIS A 133 -0.01 -0.16 -1.89
N GLY A 134 -0.36 0.94 -1.21
CA GLY A 134 -1.04 2.06 -1.84
C GLY A 134 -0.14 2.71 -2.91
N SER A 135 -0.74 3.28 -3.96
CA SER A 135 0.02 3.85 -5.08
C SER A 135 0.92 5.04 -4.71
N THR A 136 0.77 5.62 -3.52
CA THR A 136 1.72 6.65 -3.05
C THR A 136 2.96 6.01 -2.41
N GLY A 137 2.80 4.89 -1.70
CA GLY A 137 3.88 4.17 -1.02
C GLY A 137 3.38 3.40 0.20
N ASP A 138 2.36 3.93 0.88
CA ASP A 138 1.85 3.48 2.17
C ASP A 138 1.50 1.98 2.21
N ILE A 139 1.75 1.33 3.34
CA ILE A 139 1.02 0.11 3.71
C ILE A 139 -0.44 0.51 3.96
N ILE A 140 -1.38 -0.23 3.39
CA ILE A 140 -2.81 0.09 3.53
C ILE A 140 -3.48 -0.96 4.40
N PHE A 141 -3.90 -0.53 5.58
CA PHE A 141 -4.80 -1.28 6.45
C PHE A 141 -6.24 -0.98 6.03
N LEU A 142 -6.90 -1.95 5.38
CA LEU A 142 -8.16 -1.73 4.68
C LEU A 142 -9.36 -2.21 5.50
N GLY A 143 -9.94 -1.32 6.30
CA GLY A 143 -11.20 -1.58 6.98
C GLY A 143 -11.04 -1.78 8.49
N THR A 144 -11.44 -0.78 9.25
CA THR A 144 -11.68 -0.86 10.69
C THR A 144 -12.79 0.10 11.09
N THR A 145 -13.12 0.15 12.38
CA THR A 145 -14.13 1.01 12.97
C THR A 145 -13.50 2.23 13.63
N THR A 146 -14.29 3.29 13.86
CA THR A 146 -13.79 4.53 14.47
C THR A 146 -13.16 4.31 15.85
N PRO A 147 -13.74 3.50 16.77
CA PRO A 147 -13.15 3.27 18.09
C PRO A 147 -11.76 2.60 18.06
N GLN A 148 -11.43 1.87 16.98
CA GLN A 148 -10.14 1.19 16.88
C GLN A 148 -9.01 2.07 16.33
N LEU A 149 -9.29 3.28 15.84
CA LEU A 149 -8.26 4.12 15.19
C LEU A 149 -7.15 4.50 16.17
N GLU A 150 -7.50 4.99 17.35
CA GLU A 150 -6.54 5.36 18.40
C GLU A 150 -5.81 4.12 18.93
N GLU A 151 -6.52 3.01 19.07
CA GLU A 151 -5.95 1.75 19.57
C GLU A 151 -4.89 1.18 18.61
N VAL A 152 -5.19 1.15 17.31
CA VAL A 152 -4.23 0.74 16.28
C VAL A 152 -3.05 1.70 16.24
N PHE A 153 -3.30 3.00 16.31
CA PHE A 153 -2.24 4.01 16.31
C PHE A 153 -1.33 3.92 17.55
N TYR A 154 -1.92 3.67 18.73
CA TYR A 154 -1.17 3.45 19.96
C TYR A 154 -0.23 2.25 19.83
N GLU A 155 -0.72 1.10 19.35
CA GLU A 155 0.12 -0.09 19.20
C GLU A 155 1.17 0.06 18.10
N LEU A 156 0.85 0.70 16.96
CA LEU A 156 1.82 1.03 15.91
C LEU A 156 2.98 1.84 16.49
N THR A 157 2.68 2.90 17.24
CA THR A 157 3.70 3.81 17.77
C THR A 157 4.47 3.22 18.95
N HIS A 158 3.79 2.63 19.94
CA HIS A 158 4.41 2.18 21.19
C HIS A 158 5.08 0.81 21.07
N ASN A 159 4.55 -0.09 20.23
CA ASN A 159 5.03 -1.47 20.15
C ASN A 159 5.87 -1.71 18.88
N LEU A 160 5.53 -1.05 17.77
CA LEU A 160 6.14 -1.30 16.47
C LEU A 160 7.07 -0.17 15.99
N ASN A 161 7.14 0.94 16.74
CA ASN A 161 7.89 2.14 16.36
C ASN A 161 7.57 2.59 14.92
N GLN A 162 6.28 2.61 14.61
CA GLN A 162 5.74 2.82 13.27
C GLN A 162 4.71 3.94 13.30
N ASP A 163 4.84 4.88 12.37
CA ASP A 163 3.88 6.00 12.22
C ASP A 163 2.92 5.79 11.03
N LEU A 164 1.90 6.64 10.97
CA LEU A 164 0.95 6.74 9.88
C LEU A 164 1.56 7.45 8.66
N GLY A 165 0.94 7.23 7.51
CA GLY A 165 1.21 7.97 6.28
C GLY A 165 0.36 9.24 6.15
N GLY A 166 0.56 9.97 5.05
CA GLY A 166 -0.10 11.25 4.80
C GLY A 166 -1.44 11.17 4.04
N SER A 167 -2.41 11.99 4.43
CA SER A 167 -3.63 12.27 3.64
C SER A 167 -4.21 13.66 3.94
N GLY A 168 -4.84 14.30 2.96
CA GLY A 168 -5.37 15.68 3.09
C GLY A 168 -4.60 16.69 2.25
N SER A 169 -4.66 17.96 2.64
CA SER A 169 -3.89 19.06 2.00
C SER A 169 -2.56 19.27 2.71
N ASN A 170 -1.70 18.26 2.61
CA ASN A 170 -0.41 18.11 3.27
C ASN A 170 0.64 17.52 2.32
N LEU A 171 1.88 17.42 2.79
CA LEU A 171 2.83 16.45 2.26
C LEU A 171 2.23 15.04 2.39
N ARG A 172 2.32 14.26 1.33
CA ARG A 172 1.98 12.83 1.35
C ARG A 172 3.26 12.03 1.51
N THR A 173 3.09 10.79 1.96
CA THR A 173 4.17 9.83 2.16
C THR A 173 5.11 9.80 0.95
N PRO A 174 6.38 10.22 1.13
CA PRO A 174 7.36 10.13 0.06
C PRO A 174 7.63 8.67 -0.33
N SER A 175 8.06 8.45 -1.57
CA SER A 175 8.50 7.12 -2.01
C SER A 175 9.59 7.17 -3.07
N ASP A 176 10.36 6.09 -3.11
CA ASP A 176 11.59 5.98 -3.88
C ASP A 176 11.63 4.70 -4.73
N CYS A 177 12.51 4.70 -5.74
CA CYS A 177 12.91 3.47 -6.42
C CYS A 177 13.90 2.66 -5.55
N ILE A 178 14.19 1.41 -5.93
CA ILE A 178 15.13 0.55 -5.18
C ILE A 178 16.52 1.17 -5.00
N GLY A 179 16.92 2.11 -5.86
CA GLY A 179 18.17 2.86 -5.72
C GLY A 179 19.40 1.97 -5.65
N GLN A 180 20.42 2.45 -4.95
CA GLN A 180 21.72 1.77 -4.84
C GLN A 180 21.68 0.44 -4.07
N ALA A 181 20.56 0.10 -3.41
CA ALA A 181 20.43 -1.19 -2.73
C ALA A 181 20.48 -2.38 -3.70
N ARG A 182 20.03 -2.20 -4.96
CA ARG A 182 20.03 -3.27 -5.97
C ARG A 182 19.96 -2.76 -7.41
N CYS A 183 20.50 -1.58 -7.71
CA CYS A 183 20.55 -1.04 -9.06
C CYS A 183 21.90 -0.35 -9.29
N GLU A 184 22.62 -0.81 -10.31
CA GLU A 184 23.90 -0.29 -10.75
C GLU A 184 23.80 1.07 -11.47
N TYR A 185 22.58 1.53 -11.77
CA TYR A 185 22.30 2.83 -12.42
C TYR A 185 21.99 3.96 -11.42
N ALA A 186 21.90 3.67 -10.12
CA ALA A 186 21.56 4.67 -9.14
C ALA A 186 22.64 5.76 -9.02
N CYS A 187 22.27 7.01 -9.29
CA CYS A 187 23.18 8.17 -9.26
C CYS A 187 23.26 8.83 -7.87
N PHE A 188 22.39 8.45 -6.93
CA PHE A 188 22.42 8.87 -5.54
C PHE A 188 21.67 7.86 -4.66
N ASP A 189 21.82 7.97 -3.33
CA ASP A 189 21.07 7.15 -2.38
C ASP A 189 19.61 7.64 -2.25
N THR A 190 18.73 7.08 -3.09
CA THR A 190 17.31 7.43 -3.10
C THR A 190 16.60 7.08 -1.81
N GLN A 191 16.99 5.97 -1.18
CA GLN A 191 16.35 5.48 0.05
C GLN A 191 16.70 6.39 1.22
N ALA A 192 17.98 6.75 1.37
CA ALA A 192 18.42 7.65 2.42
C ALA A 192 17.74 9.03 2.32
N LEU A 193 17.72 9.64 1.12
CA LEU A 193 17.08 10.95 0.95
C LEU A 193 15.55 10.86 1.16
N CYS A 194 14.91 9.78 0.70
CA CYS A 194 13.49 9.58 0.94
C CYS A 194 13.18 9.49 2.44
N HIS A 195 13.97 8.72 3.19
CA HIS A 195 13.81 8.57 4.63
C HIS A 195 14.07 9.89 5.36
N ASP A 196 15.17 10.57 5.04
CA ASP A 196 15.59 11.83 5.66
C ASP A 196 14.52 12.91 5.50
N LEU A 197 14.04 13.15 4.28
CA LEU A 197 13.00 14.16 4.03
C LEU A 197 11.62 13.74 4.58
N THR A 198 11.36 12.43 4.74
CA THR A 198 10.14 11.98 5.41
C THR A 198 10.19 12.32 6.90
N ASN A 199 11.34 12.19 7.56
CA ASN A 199 11.52 12.51 8.98
C ASN A 199 11.60 14.03 9.21
N GLU A 200 12.28 14.77 8.34
CA GLU A 200 12.40 16.22 8.44
C GLU A 200 11.04 16.92 8.37
N TYR A 201 10.17 16.50 7.44
CA TYR A 201 8.88 17.14 7.18
C TYR A 201 7.69 16.37 7.77
N GLN A 202 7.86 15.77 8.95
CA GLN A 202 6.79 15.06 9.65
C GLN A 202 5.59 15.97 9.97
N ASP A 203 5.83 17.21 10.38
CA ASP A 203 4.75 18.16 10.68
C ASP A 203 3.89 18.42 9.44
N GLU A 204 4.53 18.74 8.31
CA GLU A 204 3.85 19.01 7.05
C GLU A 204 3.16 17.77 6.47
N LEU A 205 3.57 16.57 6.85
CA LEU A 205 2.92 15.30 6.48
C LEU A 205 1.69 15.03 7.34
N HIS A 206 1.79 15.23 8.65
CA HIS A 206 0.73 14.87 9.60
C HIS A 206 -0.30 15.98 9.86
N ARG A 207 0.06 17.25 9.65
CA ARG A 207 -0.77 18.43 9.95
C ARG A 207 -0.98 19.26 8.68
N PRO A 208 -2.14 19.12 8.00
CA PRO A 208 -2.42 19.83 6.76
C PRO A 208 -2.25 21.35 6.86
N ALA A 209 -1.17 21.86 6.29
CA ALA A 209 -0.81 23.29 6.26
C ALA A 209 -0.75 23.87 4.84
N PHE A 210 -0.98 23.05 3.81
CA PHE A 210 -0.85 23.46 2.41
C PHE A 210 -2.20 23.77 1.76
N PRO A 211 -2.24 24.58 0.68
CA PRO A 211 -3.46 24.80 -0.08
C PRO A 211 -4.04 23.52 -0.67
N TYR A 212 -3.18 22.56 -1.03
CA TYR A 212 -3.60 21.25 -1.51
C TYR A 212 -2.55 20.17 -1.22
N LYS A 213 -2.75 18.95 -1.72
CA LYS A 213 -1.80 17.85 -1.53
C LYS A 213 -0.46 18.16 -2.21
N PHE A 214 0.64 17.70 -1.62
CA PHE A 214 1.98 17.78 -2.18
C PHE A 214 2.69 16.43 -2.03
N LYS A 215 3.50 16.02 -3.00
CA LYS A 215 4.16 14.71 -3.03
C LYS A 215 5.62 14.84 -3.43
N PHE A 216 6.47 14.10 -2.72
CA PHE A 216 7.85 13.83 -3.14
C PHE A 216 7.97 12.42 -3.72
N LYS A 217 8.80 12.26 -4.76
CA LYS A 217 9.27 10.95 -5.22
C LYS A 217 10.71 11.00 -5.73
N PHE A 218 11.45 9.91 -5.50
CA PHE A 218 12.88 9.83 -5.74
C PHE A 218 13.25 8.69 -6.70
N ASP A 219 13.73 9.06 -7.89
CA ASP A 219 14.24 8.14 -8.90
C ASP A 219 15.75 8.27 -9.03
N GLY A 220 16.47 7.16 -8.89
CA GLY A 220 17.93 7.14 -8.90
C GLY A 220 18.54 7.41 -10.28
N CYS A 221 17.75 7.32 -11.35
CA CYS A 221 18.17 7.58 -12.72
C CYS A 221 16.96 7.91 -13.61
N PRO A 222 17.17 8.33 -14.88
CA PRO A 222 16.09 8.69 -15.80
C PRO A 222 15.13 7.56 -16.20
N ASN A 223 15.42 6.28 -15.90
CA ASN A 223 14.47 5.18 -16.12
C ASN A 223 13.19 5.31 -15.28
N CYS A 224 13.23 6.13 -14.22
CA CYS A 224 12.05 6.60 -13.49
C CYS A 224 11.17 5.45 -12.94
N CYS A 225 11.78 4.47 -12.27
CA CYS A 225 11.12 3.26 -11.77
C CYS A 225 10.00 3.52 -10.73
N VAL A 226 10.04 4.62 -9.96
CA VAL A 226 8.92 5.03 -9.07
C VAL A 226 7.98 6.03 -9.75
N ALA A 227 8.28 6.40 -10.99
CA ALA A 227 7.52 7.32 -11.84
C ALA A 227 7.33 8.70 -11.18
N SER A 228 8.40 9.24 -10.59
CA SER A 228 8.37 10.55 -9.91
C SER A 228 7.79 11.66 -10.79
N ILE A 229 8.30 11.81 -12.01
CA ILE A 229 7.91 12.87 -12.95
C ILE A 229 6.40 12.91 -13.26
N ALA A 230 5.70 11.78 -13.12
CA ALA A 230 4.28 11.68 -13.41
C ALA A 230 3.39 11.66 -12.16
N ARG A 231 3.96 11.37 -10.98
CA ARG A 231 3.19 11.03 -9.76
C ARG A 231 3.65 11.77 -8.51
N ALA A 232 4.47 12.80 -8.66
CA ALA A 232 4.91 13.69 -7.59
C ALA A 232 4.88 15.16 -8.03
N ASP A 233 4.57 16.04 -7.08
CA ASP A 233 4.60 17.49 -7.28
C ASP A 233 6.06 18.00 -7.30
N LEU A 234 6.94 17.36 -6.53
CA LEU A 234 8.39 17.54 -6.62
C LEU A 234 9.07 16.20 -6.89
N SER A 235 9.76 16.14 -8.02
CA SER A 235 10.45 14.94 -8.51
C SER A 235 11.95 15.10 -8.40
N PHE A 236 12.60 14.12 -7.79
CA PHE A 236 14.06 14.04 -7.68
C PHE A 236 14.55 12.93 -8.61
N ILE A 237 15.27 13.29 -9.67
CA ILE A 237 15.73 12.35 -10.70
C ILE A 237 17.25 12.44 -10.82
N GLY A 238 17.92 11.34 -10.53
CA GLY A 238 19.38 11.26 -10.52
C GLY A 238 19.98 11.32 -11.92
N THR A 239 21.16 11.91 -12.02
CA THR A 239 21.98 11.94 -13.23
C THR A 239 23.46 12.06 -12.85
N TRP A 240 24.33 11.86 -13.83
CA TRP A 240 25.74 12.23 -13.76
C TRP A 240 26.02 13.46 -14.64
N ARG A 241 27.24 14.01 -14.55
CA ARG A 241 27.67 15.22 -15.30
C ARG A 241 29.04 15.10 -15.98
N ASP A 242 29.61 13.91 -15.93
CA ASP A 242 30.85 13.48 -16.58
C ASP A 242 30.53 12.50 -17.73
N ASP A 243 31.56 11.85 -18.27
CA ASP A 243 31.40 10.96 -19.41
C ASP A 243 30.88 9.58 -19.00
N ILE A 244 30.14 8.91 -19.91
CA ILE A 244 29.79 7.50 -19.74
C ILE A 244 31.08 6.66 -19.73
N ARG A 245 31.20 5.77 -18.75
CA ARG A 245 32.32 4.82 -18.64
C ARG A 245 32.13 3.68 -19.63
N ILE A 246 33.14 3.42 -20.46
CA ILE A 246 33.07 2.40 -21.52
C ILE A 246 34.14 1.34 -21.28
N ASP A 247 33.70 0.09 -21.12
CA ASP A 247 34.55 -1.10 -21.11
C ASP A 247 34.52 -1.74 -22.51
N GLN A 248 35.64 -1.65 -23.24
CA GLN A 248 35.73 -2.15 -24.61
C GLN A 248 35.74 -3.68 -24.69
N GLU A 249 36.17 -4.38 -23.64
CA GLU A 249 36.13 -5.85 -23.59
C GLU A 249 34.67 -6.32 -23.50
N ALA A 250 33.89 -5.72 -22.60
CA ALA A 250 32.45 -5.98 -22.51
C ALA A 250 31.71 -5.64 -23.81
N VAL A 251 32.06 -4.53 -24.49
CA VAL A 251 31.49 -4.18 -25.80
C VAL A 251 31.73 -5.28 -26.83
N GLN A 252 32.95 -5.83 -26.92
CA GLN A 252 33.23 -6.95 -27.82
C GLN A 252 32.44 -8.20 -27.44
N ALA A 253 32.25 -8.49 -26.15
CA ALA A 253 31.44 -9.62 -25.68
C ALA A 253 29.96 -9.48 -26.08
N TYR A 254 29.39 -8.26 -26.08
CA TYR A 254 28.06 -8.01 -26.65
C TYR A 254 28.01 -8.25 -28.15
N ILE A 255 29.01 -7.79 -28.92
CA ILE A 255 29.09 -8.01 -30.38
C ILE A 255 29.25 -9.50 -30.71
N GLY A 256 30.03 -10.23 -29.92
CA GLY A 256 30.27 -11.67 -30.06
C GLY A 256 29.10 -12.55 -29.62
N GLY A 257 28.05 -11.97 -29.00
CA GLY A 257 26.89 -12.71 -28.50
C GLY A 257 27.15 -13.45 -27.17
N GLU A 258 28.25 -13.16 -26.48
CA GLU A 258 28.54 -13.70 -25.15
C GLU A 258 27.68 -13.04 -24.07
N ILE A 259 27.35 -11.75 -24.26
CA ILE A 259 26.42 -11.01 -23.41
C ILE A 259 25.19 -10.62 -24.23
N MET A 260 24.02 -11.00 -23.74
CA MET A 260 22.75 -10.71 -24.41
C MET A 260 22.33 -9.24 -24.21
N PRO A 261 21.83 -8.55 -25.25
CA PRO A 261 21.42 -7.16 -25.14
C PRO A 261 20.32 -6.96 -24.10
N ASN A 262 20.35 -5.82 -23.41
CA ASN A 262 19.35 -5.43 -22.40
C ASN A 262 19.15 -6.50 -21.31
N ALA A 263 20.27 -7.06 -20.81
CA ALA A 263 20.26 -8.15 -19.81
C ALA A 263 19.33 -9.32 -20.18
N ASN A 264 19.25 -9.64 -21.47
CA ASN A 264 18.41 -10.70 -22.03
C ASN A 264 16.88 -10.50 -21.92
N ALA A 265 16.42 -9.25 -21.78
CA ALA A 265 14.99 -8.92 -21.63
C ALA A 265 14.09 -9.35 -22.80
N HIS A 266 14.65 -9.63 -23.98
CA HIS A 266 13.91 -9.99 -25.20
C HIS A 266 14.00 -11.47 -25.57
N SER A 267 14.52 -12.33 -24.68
CA SER A 267 14.74 -13.77 -24.94
C SER A 267 13.49 -14.58 -25.34
N GLY A 268 12.29 -14.05 -25.12
CA GLY A 268 11.04 -14.70 -25.52
C GLY A 268 10.69 -14.58 -27.01
N ARG A 269 11.50 -13.88 -27.81
CA ARG A 269 11.25 -13.66 -29.24
C ARG A 269 12.57 -13.54 -30.02
N ASP A 270 12.63 -14.22 -31.15
CA ASP A 270 13.62 -13.97 -32.22
C ASP A 270 13.18 -12.76 -33.07
#